data_AF-V4RP27-F1
#
_entry.id   AF-V4RP27-F1
#
_cell.length_a   1.000
_cell.length_b   1.000
_cell.length_c   1.000
_cell.angle_alpha   90.00
_cell.angle_beta   90.00
_cell.angle_gamma   90.00
#
_symmetry.space_group_name_H-M   'P 1'
#
loop_
_entity.id
_entity.type
_entity.pdbx_description
1 polymer ?
#
loop_
_entity_poly.entity_id
_entity_poly.type
_entity_poly.pdbx_seq_one_letter_code
_entity_poly.pdbx_strand_id
1 'polypeptide(L)' 'MKSKIATLKYYFLGLFVVISLGIVVWQLMYEFPRKKCEDAGNWWSYKYRQCAVPLRIYDMTGRKPGTEKPAAETTASQ' A
#
# COMPACT_ATOMS: atom_id res chain seq x y z
N MET A 1 -11.13 38.42 -33.76
CA MET A 1 -10.83 38.54 -32.32
C MET A 1 -10.96 37.15 -31.69
N LYS A 2 -9.85 36.53 -31.28
CA LYS A 2 -9.87 35.18 -30.69
C LYS A 2 -10.56 35.25 -29.33
N SER A 3 -11.72 34.61 -29.20
CA SER A 3 -12.58 34.68 -28.01
C SER A 3 -11.88 34.06 -26.81
N LYS A 4 -11.27 34.91 -25.96
CA LYS A 4 -10.47 34.53 -24.78
C LYS A 4 -11.28 33.70 -23.76
N ILE A 5 -12.61 33.85 -23.76
CA ILE A 5 -13.52 33.15 -22.86
C ILE A 5 -13.54 31.63 -23.11
N ALA A 6 -13.43 31.22 -24.39
CA ALA A 6 -13.42 29.81 -24.75
C ALA A 6 -12.11 29.14 -24.32
N THR A 7 -10.99 29.87 -24.30
CA THR A 7 -9.70 29.37 -23.86
C THR A 7 -9.66 29.13 -22.35
N LEU A 8 -10.28 30.02 -21.56
CA LEU A 8 -10.27 29.90 -20.10
C LEU A 8 -10.98 28.63 -19.59
N LYS A 9 -12.07 28.21 -20.25
CA LYS A 9 -12.78 26.97 -19.88
C LYS A 9 -11.88 25.74 -19.99
N TYR A 10 -11.00 25.69 -20.99
CA TYR A 10 -10.09 24.56 -21.20
C TYR A 10 -8.99 24.51 -20.15
N TYR A 11 -8.55 25.66 -19.64
CA TYR A 11 -7.61 25.70 -18.51
C TYR A 11 -8.22 25.12 -17.24
N PHE A 12 -9.46 25.50 -16.90
CA PHE A 12 -10.14 24.92 -15.74
C PHE A 12 -10.37 23.41 -15.89
N LEU A 13 -10.79 22.98 -17.07
CA LEU A 13 -11.00 21.56 -17.35
C LEU A 13 -9.68 20.77 -17.31
N GLY A 14 -8.60 21.32 -17.88
CA GLY A 14 -7.28 20.73 -17.80
C GLY A 14 -6.76 20.62 -16.37
N LEU A 15 -6.88 21.69 -15.58
CA LEU A 15 -6.47 21.69 -14.18
C LEU A 15 -7.25 20.65 -13.36
N PHE A 16 -8.56 20.57 -13.55
CA PHE A 16 -9.40 19.58 -12.89
C PHE A 16 -8.94 18.16 -13.21
N VAL A 17 -8.73 17.85 -14.49
CA VAL A 17 -8.26 16.53 -14.93
C VAL A 17 -6.88 16.21 -14.33
N VAL A 18 -5.95 17.15 -14.32
CA VAL A 18 -4.61 16.95 -13.75
C VAL A 18 -4.68 16.63 -12.26
N ILE A 19 -5.49 17.37 -11.49
CA ILE A 19 -5.66 17.13 -10.05
C ILE A 19 -6.31 15.76 -9.81
N SER A 20 -7.39 15.44 -10.53
CA SER A 20 -8.06 14.14 -10.41
C SER A 20 -7.13 12.98 -10.73
N LEU A 21 -6.36 13.08 -11.82
CA LEU A 21 -5.37 12.06 -12.18
C LEU A 21 -4.27 11.93 -11.12
N GLY A 22 -3.80 13.04 -10.55
CA GLY A 22 -2.81 13.03 -9.47
C GLY A 22 -3.28 12.22 -8.26
N ILE A 23 -4.54 12.40 -7.86
CA ILE A 23 -5.14 11.63 -6.74
C ILE A 23 -5.25 10.14 -7.10
N VAL A 24 -5.70 9.82 -8.31
CA VAL A 24 -5.86 8.43 -8.76
C VAL A 24 -4.50 7.72 -8.82
N VAL A 25 -3.47 8.36 -9.37
CA VAL A 25 -2.11 7.81 -9.45
C VAL A 25 -1.56 7.59 -8.05
N TRP A 26 -1.75 8.55 -7.13
CA TRP A 26 -1.35 8.40 -5.75
C TRP A 26 -2.02 7.17 -5.12
N GLN A 27 -3.35 7.07 -5.22
CA GLN A 27 -4.09 5.92 -4.72
C GLN A 27 -3.58 4.61 -5.32
N LEU A 28 -3.40 4.50 -6.64
CA LEU A 28 -2.89 3.28 -7.26
C LEU A 28 -1.47 2.93 -6.79
N MET A 29 -0.60 3.92 -6.61
CA MET A 29 0.77 3.68 -6.14
C MET A 29 0.85 3.17 -4.70
N TYR A 30 -0.11 3.47 -3.82
CA TYR A 30 -0.09 3.04 -2.41
C TYR A 30 -1.09 1.93 -2.08
N GLU A 31 -2.29 1.98 -2.66
CA GLU A 31 -3.37 1.05 -2.36
C GLU A 31 -3.17 -0.31 -3.06
N PHE A 32 -2.63 -0.29 -4.28
CA PHE A 32 -2.36 -1.51 -5.05
C PHE A 32 -1.27 -2.40 -4.43
N PRO A 33 -0.09 -1.88 -4.03
CA PRO A 33 0.91 -2.71 -3.35
C PRO A 33 0.43 -3.16 -1.96
N ARG A 34 -0.40 -2.38 -1.27
CA ARG A 34 -1.06 -2.82 -0.04
C ARG A 34 -1.93 -4.06 -0.30
N LYS A 35 -2.86 -3.97 -1.26
CA LYS A 35 -3.75 -5.09 -1.61
C LYS A 35 -2.98 -6.33 -2.04
N LYS A 36 -1.94 -6.19 -2.89
CA LYS A 36 -1.11 -7.32 -3.30
C LYS A 36 -0.35 -7.95 -2.14
N CYS A 37 0.10 -7.15 -1.17
CA CYS A 37 0.78 -7.65 0.01
C CYS A 37 -0.17 -8.43 0.93
N GLU A 38 -1.35 -7.87 1.19
CA GLU A 38 -2.38 -8.48 2.02
C GLU A 38 -2.92 -9.78 1.38
N ASP A 39 -3.13 -9.80 0.07
CA ASP A 39 -3.56 -10.99 -0.68
C ASP A 39 -2.51 -12.12 -0.65
N ALA A 40 -1.23 -11.75 -0.58
CA ALA A 40 -0.13 -12.70 -0.42
C ALA A 40 0.05 -13.19 1.04
N GLY A 41 -0.84 -12.81 1.97
CA GLY A 41 -0.76 -13.18 3.39
C GLY A 41 0.38 -12.51 4.15
N ASN A 42 0.94 -11.43 3.61
CA ASN A 42 2.04 -10.67 4.21
C ASN A 42 1.52 -9.43 4.92
N TRP A 43 2.34 -8.82 5.79
CA TRP A 43 1.95 -7.62 6.52
C TRP A 43 2.43 -6.36 5.80
N TRP A 44 1.50 -5.49 5.42
CA TRP A 44 1.82 -4.17 4.88
C TRP A 44 2.29 -3.20 5.97
N SER A 45 3.52 -2.68 5.84
CA SER A 45 4.04 -1.63 6.72
C SER A 45 3.77 -0.23 6.16
N TYR A 46 2.85 0.50 6.80
CA TYR A 46 2.51 1.88 6.41
C TYR A 46 3.69 2.85 6.47
N LYS A 47 4.63 2.64 7.39
CA LYS A 47 5.80 3.52 7.60
C LYS A 47 6.82 3.40 6.46
N TYR A 48 7.08 2.18 6.01
CA TYR A 48 8.09 1.90 4.99
C TYR A 48 7.50 1.71 3.59
N ARG A 49 6.16 1.67 3.46
CA ARG A 49 5.44 1.39 2.20
C ARG A 49 5.94 0.10 1.55
N GLN A 50 6.26 -0.88 2.38
CA GLN A 50 6.84 -2.15 1.97
C GLN A 50 6.04 -3.29 2.55
N CYS A 51 6.04 -4.37 1.79
CA CYS A 51 5.45 -5.63 2.18
C CYS A 51 6.44 -6.41 3.04
N ALA A 52 6.12 -6.64 4.30
CA ALA A 52 6.93 -7.44 5.20
C ALA A 52 6.42 -8.88 5.23
N VAL A 53 7.33 -9.83 5.04
CA VAL A 53 7.00 -11.26 5.11
C VAL A 53 7.11 -11.72 6.57
N PRO A 54 6.13 -12.45 7.12
CA PRO A 54 6.24 -13.01 8.47
C PRO A 54 7.35 -14.07 8.48
N LEU A 55 8.46 -13.76 9.13
CA LEU A 55 9.56 -14.70 9.36
C LEU A 55 9.25 -15.51 10.62
N ARG A 56 9.31 -16.84 10.54
CA ARG A 56 9.12 -17.68 11.72
C ARG A 56 10.40 -17.67 12.54
N ILE A 57 10.26 -17.54 13.87
CA ILE A 57 11.41 -17.51 14.79
C ILE A 57 12.25 -18.79 14.68
N TYR A 58 11.63 -19.93 14.37
CA TYR A 58 12.33 -21.20 14.15
C TYR A 58 13.29 -21.17 12.95
N ASP A 59 12.93 -20.47 11.86
CA ASP A 59 13.76 -20.36 10.66
C ASP A 59 15.02 -19.51 10.92
N MET A 60 14.92 -18.53 11.82
CA MET A 60 16.05 -17.70 12.25
C MET A 60 16.94 -18.37 13.30
N THR A 61 16.33 -19.16 14.20
CA THR A 61 17.02 -19.75 15.36
C THR A 61 17.53 -21.16 15.10
N GLY A 62 17.24 -21.75 13.93
CA GLY A 62 17.68 -23.11 13.58
C GLY A 62 17.08 -24.20 14.47
N ARG A 63 16.04 -23.88 15.25
CA ARG A 63 15.38 -24.83 16.16
C ARG A 63 14.48 -25.75 15.35
N LYS A 64 14.66 -27.06 15.49
CA LYS A 64 13.83 -28.08 14.84
C LYS A 64 12.37 -27.93 15.29
N PRO A 65 11.39 -27.89 14.37
CA PRO A 65 9.98 -27.87 14.74
C PRO A 65 9.62 -29.22 15.39
N GLY A 66 9.31 -29.24 16.69
CA GLY A 66 8.86 -30.48 17.34
C GLY A 66 8.90 -30.55 18.87
N THR A 67 9.52 -29.62 19.59
CA THR A 67 9.63 -29.75 21.07
C THR A 67 8.91 -28.69 21.89
N GLU A 68 8.22 -27.72 21.28
CA GLU A 68 7.48 -26.73 22.05
C GLU A 68 6.07 -26.56 21.49
N LYS A 69 5.10 -26.83 22.37
CA LYS A 69 3.65 -26.62 22.24
C LYS A 69 3.34 -25.35 21.42
N PRO A 70 2.34 -25.37 20.51
CA PRO A 70 1.92 -24.15 19.82
C PRO A 70 1.47 -23.12 20.85
N ALA A 71 2.34 -22.17 21.17
CA ALA A 71 1.99 -20.98 21.90
C ALA A 71 1.23 -20.10 20.91
N ALA A 72 -0.07 -20.07 21.12
CA ALA A 72 -1.07 -19.20 20.55
C ALA A 72 -0.51 -17.93 19.92
N GLU A 73 -1.03 -17.65 18.72
CA GLU A 73 -1.22 -16.32 18.14
C GLU A 73 -1.49 -15.28 19.24
N THR A 74 -0.45 -14.66 19.78
CA THR A 74 -0.62 -13.49 20.64
C THR A 74 -0.63 -12.30 19.71
N THR A 75 -1.84 -11.84 19.42
CA THR A 75 -2.22 -10.44 19.20
C THR A 75 -1.15 -9.47 19.72
N ALA A 76 -0.29 -8.98 18.82
CA ALA A 76 0.59 -7.85 19.10
C ALA A 76 -0.10 -6.55 18.65
N SER A 77 -1.05 -6.12 19.47
CA SER A 77 -1.49 -4.73 19.55
C SER A 77 -1.44 -4.36 21.04
N GLN A 78 -0.26 -3.91 21.49
CA GLN A 78 -0.03 -3.08 22.67
C GLN A 78 1.05 -2.08 22.26
#